data_AF-A0A1I3EKX3-F1
#
_entry.id   AF-A0A1I3EKX3-F1
#
_cell.length_a   1.000
_cell.length_b   1.000
_cell.length_c   1.000
_cell.angle_alpha   90.00
_cell.angle_beta   90.00
_cell.angle_gamma   90.00
#
_symmetry.space_group_name_H-M   'P 1'
#
loop_
_entity.id
_entity.type
_entity.pdbx_description
1 polymer ?
#
loop_
_entity_poly.entity_id
_entity_poly.type
_entity_poly.pdbx_seq_one_letter_code
_entity_poly.pdbx_strand_id
1 'polypeptide(L)'
;MEQQILEIDIADWQISTPNSAWISALEAGKVLYFPHLSFTFTADEQRFLTPAVRDPKSRNISLDANGRLKGALGDAADQEALANMIGRFRAQAQQLIHSLLPAYADTRSELRMAPTSYRPMQVETRAQSWRADDRRLHVDAFPSRPNYGERILRVFANVNPDGVPRVWRVGEPFEDVAQRFLPRVKAYSRWQAQALNALHVTKSLRSEYDHLMLQLHDAMKSDPAYQKDGPQVTQPFAAGSVWVCFSDQTPHAVMSGQYMMEQTLHLPAARQYDPGASPLAILRRLTGRVLTE
;
A
#
# COMPACT_ATOMS: atom_id res chain seq x y z
N MET A 1 10.10 21.46 -3.70
CA MET A 1 9.33 20.31 -3.18
C MET A 1 10.32 19.40 -2.48
N GLU A 2 10.04 18.99 -1.25
CA GLU A 2 10.90 18.03 -0.55
C GLU A 2 10.96 16.71 -1.32
N GLN A 3 12.14 16.08 -1.39
CA GLN A 3 12.32 14.79 -2.04
C GLN A 3 11.45 13.72 -1.35
N GLN A 4 10.44 13.19 -2.08
CA GLN A 4 9.49 12.18 -1.60
C GLN A 4 9.91 10.73 -1.88
N ILE A 5 10.97 10.55 -2.67
CA ILE A 5 11.48 9.23 -3.07
C ILE A 5 12.97 9.18 -2.71
N LEU A 6 13.33 8.23 -1.86
CA LEU A 6 14.70 7.97 -1.46
C LEU A 6 15.18 6.71 -2.16
N GLU A 7 16.16 6.87 -3.06
CA GLU A 7 16.81 5.74 -3.73
C GLU A 7 17.84 5.09 -2.82
N ILE A 8 17.83 3.76 -2.78
CA ILE A 8 18.68 2.93 -1.93
C ILE A 8 19.35 1.87 -2.82
N ASP A 9 20.68 1.98 -2.94
CA ASP A 9 21.50 1.03 -3.71
C ASP A 9 21.77 -0.24 -2.88
N ILE A 10 20.72 -1.07 -2.75
CA ILE A 10 20.78 -2.40 -2.16
C ILE A 10 20.10 -3.38 -3.12
N ALA A 11 20.76 -4.51 -3.35
CA ALA A 11 20.30 -5.57 -4.25
C ALA A 11 19.84 -6.85 -3.51
N ASP A 12 19.98 -6.90 -2.19
CA ASP A 12 19.61 -8.05 -1.35
C ASP A 12 18.32 -7.77 -0.55
N TRP A 13 17.50 -8.81 -0.37
CA TRP A 13 16.31 -8.77 0.48
C TRP A 13 16.65 -8.70 1.97
N GLN A 14 17.92 -8.87 2.33
CA GLN A 14 18.42 -8.66 3.69
C GLN A 14 19.37 -7.47 3.78
N ILE A 15 18.96 -6.45 4.53
CA ILE A 15 19.80 -5.30 4.84
C ILE A 15 20.74 -5.67 6.00
N SER A 16 22.06 -5.59 5.74
CA SER A 16 23.07 -5.97 6.75
C SER A 16 23.19 -4.96 7.90
N THR A 17 22.93 -3.68 7.64
CA THR A 17 23.04 -2.62 8.64
C THR A 17 21.84 -1.68 8.54
N PRO A 18 20.96 -1.66 9.55
CA PRO A 18 19.84 -0.72 9.60
C PRO A 18 20.33 0.72 9.52
N ASN A 19 19.61 1.56 8.77
CA ASN A 19 19.95 2.97 8.59
C ASN A 19 18.82 3.84 9.14
N SER A 20 19.11 4.63 10.17
CA SER A 20 18.12 5.49 10.83
C SER A 20 17.50 6.52 9.88
N ALA A 21 18.25 7.02 8.89
CA ALA A 21 17.71 7.96 7.91
C ALA A 21 16.66 7.32 7.00
N TRP A 22 16.83 6.03 6.64
CA TRP A 22 15.84 5.29 5.85
C TRP A 22 14.57 5.01 6.65
N ILE A 23 14.73 4.66 7.93
CA ILE A 23 13.62 4.47 8.87
C ILE A 23 12.82 5.76 9.02
N SER A 24 13.49 6.87 9.34
CA SER A 24 12.85 8.17 9.49
C SER A 24 12.19 8.65 8.20
N ALA A 25 12.83 8.43 7.04
CA ALA A 25 12.25 8.77 5.74
C ALA A 25 10.96 7.99 5.47
N LEU A 26 10.95 6.68 5.71
CA LEU A 26 9.79 5.83 5.52
C LEU A 26 8.63 6.25 6.44
N GLU A 27 8.89 6.45 7.73
CA GLU A 27 7.86 6.87 8.69
C GLU A 27 7.36 8.31 8.47
N ALA A 28 8.17 9.17 7.87
CA ALA A 28 7.76 10.49 7.40
C ALA A 28 6.87 10.42 6.13
N GLY A 29 6.63 9.22 5.57
CA GLY A 29 5.76 9.01 4.42
C GLY A 29 6.47 9.06 3.08
N LYS A 30 7.81 8.98 3.04
CA LYS A 30 8.56 8.85 1.78
C LYS A 30 8.51 7.44 1.23
N VAL A 31 8.74 7.31 -0.07
CA VAL A 31 8.94 6.01 -0.73
C VAL A 31 10.41 5.66 -0.70
N LEU A 32 10.73 4.47 -0.19
CA LEU A 32 12.07 3.88 -0.34
C LEU A 32 12.09 3.09 -1.65
N TYR A 33 13.00 3.43 -2.56
CA TYR A 33 13.12 2.83 -3.88
C TYR A 33 14.44 2.05 -3.99
N PHE A 34 14.35 0.77 -4.36
CA PHE A 34 15.47 -0.15 -4.50
C PHE A 34 15.59 -0.56 -5.98
N PRO A 35 16.37 0.18 -6.80
CA PRO A 35 16.45 -0.05 -8.24
C PRO A 35 17.11 -1.39 -8.62
N HIS A 36 17.92 -1.96 -7.72
CA HIS A 36 18.69 -3.18 -7.97
C HIS A 36 18.21 -4.39 -7.16
N LEU A 37 17.11 -4.26 -6.41
CA LEU A 37 16.48 -5.36 -5.68
C LEU A 37 15.34 -5.96 -6.51
N SER A 38 15.52 -7.21 -6.95
CA SER A 38 14.55 -7.90 -7.82
C SER A 38 13.97 -9.16 -7.17
N PHE A 39 12.71 -9.47 -7.48
CA PHE A 39 12.14 -10.81 -7.29
C PHE A 39 12.43 -11.67 -8.52
N THR A 40 13.21 -12.74 -8.34
CA THR A 40 13.58 -13.65 -9.43
C THR A 40 12.62 -14.84 -9.52
N PHE A 41 12.08 -15.07 -10.71
CA PHE A 41 11.27 -16.25 -11.03
C PHE A 41 12.18 -17.46 -11.27
N THR A 42 11.72 -18.63 -10.84
CA THR A 42 12.28 -19.90 -11.33
C THR A 42 11.87 -20.13 -12.78
N ALA A 43 12.53 -21.07 -13.47
CA ALA A 43 12.18 -21.41 -14.84
C ALA A 43 10.70 -21.87 -14.98
N ASP A 44 10.18 -22.64 -14.01
CA ASP A 44 8.79 -23.08 -14.02
C ASP A 44 7.81 -21.92 -13.86
N GLU A 45 8.12 -20.96 -12.97
CA GLU A 45 7.20 -19.88 -12.63
C GLU A 45 7.02 -18.84 -13.74
N GLN A 46 7.92 -18.81 -14.73
CA GLN A 46 7.77 -17.91 -15.88
C GLN A 46 6.45 -18.13 -16.63
N ARG A 47 5.87 -19.34 -16.57
CA ARG A 47 4.55 -19.64 -17.14
C ARG A 47 3.41 -18.84 -16.51
N PHE A 48 3.61 -18.27 -15.31
CA PHE A 48 2.63 -17.42 -14.63
C PHE A 48 2.70 -15.94 -15.04
N LEU A 49 3.63 -15.57 -15.92
CA LEU A 49 3.72 -14.24 -16.55
C LEU A 49 2.72 -14.11 -17.70
N THR A 50 1.44 -14.31 -17.38
CA THR A 50 0.32 -14.13 -18.31
C THR A 50 -0.91 -13.61 -17.57
N PRO A 51 -1.72 -12.70 -18.17
CA PRO A 51 -2.99 -12.27 -17.57
C PRO A 51 -3.99 -13.42 -17.35
N ALA A 52 -3.86 -14.51 -18.11
CA ALA A 52 -4.79 -15.63 -18.13
C ALA A 52 -4.84 -16.41 -16.80
N VAL A 53 -3.82 -16.30 -15.94
CA VAL A 53 -3.82 -16.96 -14.63
C VAL A 53 -4.81 -16.34 -13.66
N ARG A 54 -5.29 -15.11 -13.90
CA ARG A 54 -6.25 -14.44 -13.01
C ARG A 54 -7.67 -14.81 -13.42
N ASP A 55 -8.46 -15.27 -12.45
CA ASP A 55 -9.91 -15.40 -12.61
C ASP A 55 -10.52 -14.03 -13.00
N PRO A 56 -11.22 -13.91 -14.14
CA PRO A 56 -11.87 -12.68 -14.57
C PRO A 56 -12.79 -12.05 -13.51
N LYS A 57 -13.40 -12.86 -12.64
CA LYS A 57 -14.30 -12.41 -11.55
C LYS A 57 -13.55 -11.84 -10.34
N SER A 58 -12.25 -12.08 -10.23
CA SER A 58 -11.42 -11.66 -9.10
C SER A 58 -10.62 -10.43 -9.44
N ARG A 59 -10.51 -9.45 -8.53
CA ARG A 59 -9.75 -8.21 -8.81
C ARG A 59 -8.26 -8.47 -9.01
N ASN A 60 -7.68 -9.33 -8.18
CA ASN A 60 -6.28 -9.75 -8.21
C ASN A 60 -6.18 -11.21 -7.76
N ILE A 61 -5.01 -11.83 -7.94
CA ILE A 61 -4.65 -13.10 -7.29
C ILE A 61 -4.13 -12.76 -5.89
N SER A 62 -4.57 -13.51 -4.87
CA SER A 62 -4.15 -13.28 -3.49
C SER A 62 -3.86 -14.58 -2.75
N LEU A 63 -2.76 -14.61 -2.00
CA LEU A 63 -2.43 -15.66 -1.04
C LEU A 63 -2.78 -15.15 0.36
N ASP A 64 -3.64 -15.85 1.09
CA ASP A 64 -3.98 -15.48 2.48
C ASP A 64 -2.93 -15.97 3.50
N ALA A 65 -3.13 -15.65 4.78
CA ALA A 65 -2.19 -15.98 5.85
C ALA A 65 -2.01 -17.50 6.05
N ASN A 66 -3.01 -18.30 5.68
CA ASN A 66 -2.98 -19.76 5.80
C ASN A 66 -2.41 -20.43 4.54
N GLY A 67 -1.85 -19.65 3.61
CA GLY A 67 -1.32 -20.15 2.34
C GLY A 67 -2.39 -20.51 1.32
N ARG A 68 -3.66 -20.11 1.53
CA ARG A 68 -4.72 -20.40 0.55
C ARG A 68 -4.75 -19.35 -0.54
N LEU A 69 -4.60 -19.82 -1.78
CA LEU A 69 -4.69 -19.00 -2.98
C LEU A 69 -6.15 -18.69 -3.34
N LYS A 70 -6.41 -17.47 -3.81
CA LYS A 70 -7.71 -17.03 -4.33
C LYS A 70 -7.53 -16.22 -5.61
N GLY A 71 -8.51 -16.33 -6.50
CA GLY A 71 -8.59 -15.54 -7.72
C GLY A 71 -7.63 -15.97 -8.84
N ALA A 72 -7.10 -17.18 -8.74
CA ALA A 72 -6.30 -17.82 -9.79
C ALA A 72 -7.12 -18.90 -10.53
N LEU A 73 -6.85 -19.04 -11.82
CA LEU A 73 -7.26 -20.18 -12.65
C LEU A 73 -6.06 -21.14 -12.81
N GLY A 74 -6.34 -22.36 -13.28
CA GLY A 74 -5.36 -23.42 -13.43
C GLY A 74 -5.78 -24.68 -12.67
N ASP A 75 -5.12 -25.79 -12.96
CA ASP A 75 -5.31 -27.03 -12.21
C ASP A 75 -4.72 -26.94 -10.80
N ALA A 76 -4.81 -28.03 -10.02
CA ALA A 76 -4.31 -28.04 -8.66
C ALA A 76 -2.79 -27.83 -8.57
N ALA A 77 -2.01 -28.35 -9.52
CA ALA A 77 -0.57 -28.22 -9.53
C ALA A 77 -0.14 -26.80 -9.90
N ASP A 78 -0.82 -26.17 -10.85
CA ASP A 78 -0.61 -24.76 -11.21
C ASP A 78 -0.92 -23.82 -10.04
N GLN A 79 -2.04 -24.06 -9.35
CA GLN A 79 -2.43 -23.24 -8.20
C GLN A 79 -1.45 -23.42 -7.03
N GLU A 80 -0.94 -24.64 -6.79
CA GLU A 80 0.07 -24.89 -5.78
C GLU A 80 1.40 -24.19 -6.13
N ALA A 81 1.89 -24.32 -7.36
CA ALA A 81 3.11 -23.66 -7.81
C ALA A 81 2.99 -22.12 -7.75
N LEU A 82 1.84 -21.57 -8.15
CA LEU A 82 1.56 -20.14 -8.03
C LEU A 82 1.48 -19.68 -6.57
N ALA A 83 0.89 -20.48 -5.68
CA ALA A 83 0.87 -20.21 -4.24
C ALA A 83 2.29 -20.19 -3.66
N ASN A 84 3.15 -21.14 -4.05
CA ASN A 84 4.54 -21.22 -3.62
C ASN A 84 5.36 -20.02 -4.10
N MET A 85 5.19 -19.59 -5.36
CA MET A 85 5.82 -18.39 -5.91
C MET A 85 5.48 -17.14 -5.08
N ILE A 86 4.18 -16.92 -4.82
CA ILE A 86 3.70 -15.79 -4.02
C ILE A 86 4.17 -15.91 -2.56
N GLY A 87 4.23 -17.13 -2.02
CA GLY A 87 4.76 -17.42 -0.70
C GLY A 87 6.24 -17.07 -0.56
N ARG A 88 7.06 -17.31 -1.59
CA ARG A 88 8.47 -16.90 -1.61
C ARG A 88 8.62 -15.38 -1.60
N PHE A 89 7.83 -14.67 -2.40
CA PHE A 89 7.82 -13.20 -2.37
C PHE A 89 7.42 -12.67 -1.00
N ARG A 90 6.39 -13.25 -0.35
CA ARG A 90 6.01 -12.90 1.03
C ARG A 90 7.19 -13.03 1.99
N ALA A 91 7.91 -14.14 1.94
CA ALA A 91 9.05 -14.40 2.84
C ALA A 91 10.17 -13.38 2.61
N GLN A 92 10.49 -13.08 1.36
CA GLN A 92 11.49 -12.08 0.98
C GLN A 92 11.08 -10.66 1.40
N ALA A 93 9.83 -10.26 1.17
CA ALA A 93 9.31 -8.98 1.63
C ALA A 93 9.35 -8.86 3.16
N GLN A 94 9.03 -9.93 3.90
CA GLN A 94 9.16 -9.95 5.36
C GLN A 94 10.61 -9.81 5.81
N GLN A 95 11.55 -10.50 5.16
CA GLN A 95 12.99 -10.39 5.43
C GLN A 95 13.49 -8.95 5.22
N LEU A 96 13.05 -8.30 4.14
CA LEU A 96 13.36 -6.90 3.87
C LEU A 96 12.84 -5.99 4.97
N ILE A 97 11.57 -6.12 5.36
CA ILE A 97 11.00 -5.27 6.42
C ILE A 97 11.70 -5.52 7.76
N HIS A 98 11.95 -6.77 8.15
CA HIS A 98 12.59 -7.07 9.44
C HIS A 98 14.04 -6.60 9.50
N SER A 99 14.78 -6.65 8.40
CA SER A 99 16.16 -6.16 8.33
C SER A 99 16.25 -4.63 8.19
N LEU A 100 15.30 -4.02 7.47
CA LEU A 100 15.17 -2.55 7.34
C LEU A 100 14.73 -1.91 8.67
N LEU A 101 13.80 -2.55 9.38
CA LEU A 101 13.13 -2.03 10.57
C LEU A 101 13.19 -3.07 11.72
N PRO A 102 14.35 -3.29 12.36
CA PRO A 102 14.52 -4.33 13.37
C PRO A 102 13.51 -4.30 14.53
N ALA A 103 13.09 -3.10 14.99
CA ALA A 103 12.09 -2.98 16.05
C ALA A 103 10.72 -3.55 15.65
N TYR A 104 10.40 -3.62 14.36
CA TYR A 104 9.16 -4.21 13.86
C TYR A 104 9.23 -5.75 13.79
N ALA A 105 10.42 -6.34 13.89
CA ALA A 105 10.59 -7.79 14.01
C ALA A 105 10.36 -8.30 15.44
N ASP A 106 10.39 -7.40 16.44
CA ASP A 106 10.08 -7.74 17.84
C ASP A 106 8.61 -8.14 17.95
N THR A 107 8.31 -9.20 18.71
CA THR A 107 6.94 -9.70 18.91
C THR A 107 6.02 -8.66 19.57
N ARG A 108 6.60 -7.68 20.29
CA ARG A 108 5.88 -6.55 20.89
C ARG A 108 5.50 -5.45 19.90
N SER A 109 6.02 -5.48 18.67
CA SER A 109 5.61 -4.55 17.61
C SER A 109 4.19 -4.80 17.15
N GLU A 110 3.68 -6.03 17.36
CA GLU A 110 2.37 -6.47 16.87
C GLU A 110 2.22 -6.27 15.35
N LEU A 111 3.32 -6.31 14.59
CA LEU A 111 3.30 -6.29 13.14
C LEU A 111 2.58 -7.54 12.61
N ARG A 112 1.59 -7.34 11.75
CA ARG A 112 0.79 -8.43 11.18
C ARG A 112 0.87 -8.45 9.67
N MET A 113 1.24 -9.60 9.13
CA MET A 113 1.23 -9.84 7.68
C MET A 113 -0.21 -9.95 7.19
N ALA A 114 -0.56 -9.15 6.18
CA ALA A 114 -1.82 -9.28 5.44
C ALA A 114 -1.62 -10.18 4.20
N PRO A 115 -2.70 -10.51 3.46
CA PRO A 115 -2.58 -11.28 2.22
C PRO A 115 -1.62 -10.64 1.21
N THR A 116 -0.91 -11.49 0.49
CA THR A 116 0.03 -11.11 -0.57
C THR A 116 -0.70 -11.11 -1.89
N SER A 117 -0.49 -10.11 -2.76
CA SER A 117 -1.18 -10.01 -4.05
C SER A 117 -0.22 -10.13 -5.22
N TYR A 118 -0.63 -10.90 -6.22
CA TYR A 118 -0.04 -10.89 -7.56
C TYR A 118 -1.04 -10.27 -8.55
N ARG A 119 -0.56 -9.28 -9.32
CA ARG A 119 -1.37 -8.48 -10.25
C ARG A 119 -0.82 -8.60 -11.68
N PRO A 120 -1.24 -9.62 -12.45
CA PRO A 120 -0.75 -9.85 -13.82
C PRO A 120 -1.41 -8.96 -14.88
N MET A 121 -2.49 -8.26 -14.52
CA MET A 121 -3.24 -7.41 -15.45
C MET A 121 -2.57 -6.05 -15.63
N GLN A 122 -2.69 -5.52 -16.85
CA GLN A 122 -2.30 -4.14 -17.19
C GLN A 122 -3.24 -3.12 -16.49
N VAL A 123 -2.67 -2.02 -16.00
CA VAL A 123 -3.39 -0.99 -15.26
C VAL A 123 -4.38 -0.21 -16.13
N GLU A 124 -4.02 0.15 -17.37
CA GLU A 124 -4.82 1.06 -18.20
C GLU A 124 -6.19 0.52 -18.62
N THR A 125 -6.44 -0.77 -18.47
CA THR A 125 -7.66 -1.43 -19.02
C THR A 125 -8.87 -1.42 -18.08
N ARG A 126 -8.76 -0.82 -16.88
CA ARG A 126 -9.83 -0.90 -15.85
C ARG A 126 -10.82 0.27 -15.96
N ALA A 127 -12.04 0.00 -16.42
CA ALA A 127 -13.17 0.92 -16.25
C ALA A 127 -13.70 0.83 -14.81
N GLN A 128 -13.45 1.85 -14.00
CA GLN A 128 -13.86 1.90 -12.59
C GLN A 128 -14.49 3.26 -12.26
N SER A 129 -15.30 3.30 -11.21
CA SER A 129 -15.78 4.59 -10.67
C SER A 129 -14.59 5.42 -10.19
N TRP A 130 -14.72 6.75 -10.21
CA TRP A 130 -13.63 7.64 -9.82
C TRP A 130 -13.08 7.39 -8.40
N ARG A 131 -13.92 6.88 -7.48
CA ARG A 131 -13.48 6.48 -6.12
C ARG A 131 -12.58 5.25 -6.14
N ALA A 132 -12.83 4.32 -7.05
CA ALA A 132 -12.07 3.09 -7.21
C ALA A 132 -10.98 3.18 -8.30
N ASP A 133 -10.80 4.35 -8.93
CA ASP A 133 -9.76 4.61 -9.92
C ASP A 133 -8.45 4.94 -9.21
N ASP A 134 -7.50 4.00 -9.25
CA ASP A 134 -6.19 4.14 -8.59
C ASP A 134 -5.19 4.97 -9.43
N ARG A 135 -5.59 5.46 -10.60
CA ARG A 135 -4.83 6.45 -11.39
C ARG A 135 -4.95 7.87 -10.82
N ARG A 136 -5.85 8.07 -9.86
CA ARG A 136 -6.02 9.33 -9.13
C ARG A 136 -5.21 9.28 -7.84
N LEU A 137 -4.47 10.35 -7.54
CA LEU A 137 -3.72 10.48 -6.29
C LEU A 137 -4.62 10.27 -5.09
N HIS A 138 -4.18 9.40 -4.19
CA HIS A 138 -4.87 9.06 -2.95
C HIS A 138 -3.91 8.51 -1.91
N VAL A 139 -4.35 8.46 -0.67
CA VAL A 139 -3.80 7.58 0.36
C VAL A 139 -4.78 6.43 0.57
N ASP A 140 -4.29 5.27 0.95
CA ASP A 140 -5.12 4.09 1.15
C ASP A 140 -6.10 4.30 2.31
N ALA A 141 -7.39 4.17 2.01
CA ALA A 141 -8.46 4.13 2.99
C ALA A 141 -9.55 3.17 2.48
N PHE A 142 -9.95 2.19 3.30
CA PHE A 142 -10.88 1.15 2.87
C PHE A 142 -12.29 1.38 3.44
N PRO A 143 -13.31 1.64 2.60
CA PRO A 143 -14.63 2.05 3.09
C PRO A 143 -15.34 0.99 3.93
N SER A 144 -15.05 -0.30 3.69
CA SER A 144 -15.66 -1.43 4.38
C SER A 144 -14.80 -2.04 5.49
N ARG A 145 -13.54 -1.59 5.65
CA ARG A 145 -12.59 -2.14 6.63
C ARG A 145 -11.92 -1.02 7.43
N PRO A 146 -12.64 -0.44 8.41
CA PRO A 146 -12.02 0.48 9.37
C PRO A 146 -10.81 -0.18 10.05
N ASN A 147 -9.74 0.58 10.25
CA ASN A 147 -8.48 0.10 10.83
C ASN A 147 -8.04 0.88 12.08
N TYR A 148 -8.79 1.89 12.52
CA TYR A 148 -8.56 2.62 13.78
C TYR A 148 -7.14 3.21 13.91
N GLY A 149 -6.52 3.59 12.80
CA GLY A 149 -5.18 4.19 12.81
C GLY A 149 -4.04 3.20 12.72
N GLU A 150 -4.31 1.91 12.50
CA GLU A 150 -3.27 0.99 12.09
C GLU A 150 -2.67 1.42 10.76
N ARG A 151 -1.34 1.36 10.71
CA ARG A 151 -0.55 1.71 9.54
C ARG A 151 -0.70 0.66 8.44
N ILE A 152 -0.57 1.10 7.20
CA ILE A 152 -0.60 0.21 6.02
C ILE A 152 0.77 0.28 5.36
N LEU A 153 1.69 -0.57 5.80
CA LEU A 153 3.02 -0.71 5.20
C LEU A 153 2.93 -1.64 3.99
N ARG A 154 3.51 -1.26 2.87
CA ARG A 154 3.54 -2.09 1.67
C ARG A 154 4.92 -2.22 1.08
N VAL A 155 5.23 -3.44 0.65
CA VAL A 155 6.35 -3.77 -0.22
C VAL A 155 5.80 -4.11 -1.60
N PHE A 156 6.34 -3.48 -2.62
CA PHE A 156 5.96 -3.71 -4.01
C PHE A 156 7.17 -4.18 -4.81
N ALA A 157 6.94 -5.04 -5.80
CA ALA A 157 7.94 -5.37 -6.81
C ALA A 157 7.35 -5.23 -8.20
N ASN A 158 8.06 -4.55 -9.08
CA ASN A 158 7.78 -4.58 -10.52
C ASN A 158 8.46 -5.81 -11.11
N VAL A 159 7.64 -6.79 -11.48
CA VAL A 159 8.08 -8.11 -11.96
C VAL A 159 7.79 -8.28 -13.45
N ASN A 160 7.75 -7.17 -14.19
CA ASN A 160 7.53 -7.17 -15.62
C ASN A 160 8.73 -7.81 -16.38
N PRO A 161 8.51 -8.79 -17.27
CA PRO A 161 9.59 -9.47 -17.98
C PRO A 161 10.16 -8.68 -19.16
N ASP A 162 9.43 -7.69 -19.66
CA ASP A 162 9.73 -6.98 -20.91
C ASP A 162 10.41 -5.62 -20.65
N GLY A 163 10.93 -5.41 -19.43
CA GLY A 163 11.60 -4.16 -19.06
C GLY A 163 10.65 -2.97 -18.84
N VAL A 164 9.33 -3.19 -18.83
CA VAL A 164 8.35 -2.10 -18.74
C VAL A 164 8.24 -1.57 -17.30
N PRO A 165 8.33 -0.24 -17.09
CA PRO A 165 8.21 0.33 -15.75
C PRO A 165 6.77 0.32 -15.23
N ARG A 166 6.64 0.31 -13.90
CA ARG A 166 5.40 0.64 -13.21
C ARG A 166 5.42 2.13 -12.90
N VAL A 167 4.66 2.92 -13.66
CA VAL A 167 4.70 4.38 -13.52
C VAL A 167 3.74 4.82 -12.42
N TRP A 168 4.25 5.48 -11.39
CA TRP A 168 3.47 6.11 -10.34
C TRP A 168 3.55 7.62 -10.41
N ARG A 169 2.56 8.29 -9.82
CA ARG A 169 2.70 9.66 -9.32
C ARG A 169 2.76 9.57 -7.80
N VAL A 170 3.72 10.26 -7.18
CA VAL A 170 3.89 10.37 -5.73
C VAL A 170 3.66 11.81 -5.34
N GLY A 171 2.74 12.07 -4.41
CA GLY A 171 2.30 13.41 -4.02
C GLY A 171 3.12 14.06 -2.90
N GLU A 172 2.63 15.21 -2.39
CA GLU A 172 3.19 15.92 -1.22
C GLU A 172 3.12 15.14 0.10
N PRO A 173 3.86 15.57 1.15
CA PRO A 173 3.71 15.05 2.50
C PRO A 173 2.25 14.99 2.99
N PHE A 174 1.95 13.97 3.79
CA PHE A 174 0.58 13.75 4.29
C PHE A 174 0.01 14.93 5.08
N GLU A 175 0.83 15.60 5.89
CA GLU A 175 0.36 16.75 6.69
C GLU A 175 -0.10 17.90 5.79
N ASP A 176 0.58 18.14 4.67
CA ASP A 176 0.18 19.16 3.68
C ASP A 176 -1.16 18.78 3.04
N VAL A 177 -1.33 17.50 2.67
CA VAL A 177 -2.63 16.97 2.17
C VAL A 177 -3.72 17.17 3.22
N ALA A 178 -3.46 16.83 4.48
CA ALA A 178 -4.42 16.95 5.55
C ALA A 178 -4.81 18.42 5.77
N GLN A 179 -3.85 19.34 5.88
CA GLN A 179 -4.13 20.78 6.02
C GLN A 179 -4.94 21.33 4.84
N ARG A 180 -4.64 20.89 3.61
CA ARG A 180 -5.34 21.31 2.39
C ARG A 180 -6.80 20.87 2.37
N PHE A 181 -7.08 19.62 2.75
CA PHE A 181 -8.40 19.00 2.53
C PHE A 181 -9.27 18.91 3.77
N LEU A 182 -8.72 18.89 4.99
CA LEU A 182 -9.49 18.85 6.23
C LEU A 182 -10.60 19.92 6.33
N PRO A 183 -10.40 21.17 5.90
CA PRO A 183 -11.48 22.17 5.93
C PRO A 183 -12.71 21.82 5.06
N ARG A 184 -12.57 20.87 4.13
CA ARG A 184 -13.61 20.47 3.16
C ARG A 184 -14.23 19.11 3.48
N VAL A 185 -13.74 18.38 4.48
CA VAL A 185 -14.25 17.04 4.79
C VAL A 185 -15.61 17.11 5.47
N LYS A 186 -16.45 16.10 5.21
CA LYS A 186 -17.72 15.98 5.93
C LYS A 186 -17.45 15.65 7.40
N ALA A 187 -18.25 16.21 8.30
CA ALA A 187 -18.17 15.86 9.72
C ALA A 187 -18.49 14.37 9.95
N TYR A 188 -17.83 13.78 10.94
CA TYR A 188 -18.14 12.43 11.37
C TYR A 188 -19.50 12.36 12.07
N SER A 189 -20.23 11.27 11.85
CA SER A 189 -21.50 10.99 12.50
C SER A 189 -21.50 9.58 13.07
N ARG A 190 -21.55 9.48 14.40
CA ARG A 190 -21.54 8.19 15.10
C ARG A 190 -22.78 7.35 14.78
N TRP A 191 -23.95 7.97 14.60
CA TRP A 191 -25.17 7.24 14.23
C TRP A 191 -25.08 6.68 12.81
N GLN A 192 -24.47 7.42 11.87
CA GLN A 192 -24.23 6.89 10.51
C GLN A 192 -23.27 5.72 10.55
N ALA A 193 -22.20 5.80 11.34
CA ALA A 193 -21.27 4.70 11.53
C ALA A 193 -21.94 3.46 12.13
N GLN A 194 -22.83 3.63 13.12
CA GLN A 194 -23.61 2.54 13.71
C GLN A 194 -24.56 1.90 12.69
N ALA A 195 -25.27 2.69 11.89
CA ALA A 195 -26.14 2.17 10.84
C ALA A 195 -25.35 1.38 9.78
N LEU A 196 -24.19 1.90 9.34
CA LEU A 196 -23.33 1.20 8.37
C LEU A 196 -22.80 -0.14 8.92
N ASN A 197 -22.46 -0.20 10.20
CA ASN A 197 -22.05 -1.44 10.87
C ASN A 197 -23.23 -2.42 10.99
N ALA A 198 -24.38 -1.97 11.48
CA ALA A 198 -25.57 -2.82 11.64
C ALA A 198 -26.05 -3.44 10.30
N LEU A 199 -25.88 -2.69 9.20
CA LEU A 199 -26.17 -3.16 7.83
C LEU A 199 -25.02 -3.96 7.20
N HIS A 200 -23.95 -4.28 7.95
CA HIS A 200 -22.77 -5.01 7.50
C HIS A 200 -22.05 -4.39 6.29
N VAL A 201 -22.22 -3.08 6.07
CA VAL A 201 -21.48 -2.32 5.05
C VAL A 201 -20.01 -2.17 5.48
N THR A 202 -19.77 -2.02 6.77
CA THR A 202 -18.45 -2.05 7.40
C THR A 202 -18.29 -3.30 8.27
N LYS A 203 -17.07 -3.86 8.32
CA LYS A 203 -16.76 -5.03 9.16
C LYS A 203 -16.71 -4.73 10.66
N SER A 204 -16.57 -3.46 11.02
CA SER A 204 -16.54 -2.94 12.39
C SER A 204 -17.17 -1.56 12.40
N LEU A 205 -17.29 -0.95 13.58
CA LEU A 205 -17.72 0.44 13.66
C LEU A 205 -16.63 1.30 12.99
N ARG A 206 -17.03 2.30 12.22
CA ARG A 206 -16.08 3.24 11.62
C ARG A 206 -15.68 4.27 12.67
N SER A 207 -14.39 4.41 12.97
CA SER A 207 -13.91 5.49 13.84
C SER A 207 -13.95 6.86 13.14
N GLU A 208 -13.77 7.95 13.90
CA GLU A 208 -13.62 9.27 13.29
C GLU A 208 -12.35 9.35 12.44
N TYR A 209 -11.26 8.69 12.84
CA TYR A 209 -10.04 8.56 12.05
C TYR A 209 -10.33 7.93 10.68
N ASP A 210 -11.00 6.78 10.66
CA ASP A 210 -11.33 6.07 9.43
C ASP A 210 -12.23 6.90 8.51
N HIS A 211 -13.15 7.65 9.11
CA HIS A 211 -14.00 8.59 8.39
C HIS A 211 -13.17 9.72 7.75
N LEU A 212 -12.28 10.35 8.50
CA LEU A 212 -11.40 11.41 7.97
C LEU A 212 -10.49 10.89 6.87
N MET A 213 -9.85 9.73 7.05
CA MET A 213 -9.02 9.10 6.02
C MET A 213 -9.80 8.84 4.73
N LEU A 214 -11.04 8.34 4.83
CA LEU A 214 -11.93 8.16 3.68
C LEU A 214 -12.32 9.48 3.02
N GLN A 215 -12.57 10.54 3.81
CA GLN A 215 -12.88 11.86 3.26
C GLN A 215 -11.66 12.46 2.55
N LEU A 216 -10.44 12.31 3.09
CA LEU A 216 -9.21 12.75 2.43
C LEU A 216 -8.97 11.99 1.13
N HIS A 217 -9.11 10.66 1.15
CA HIS A 217 -9.08 9.80 -0.04
C HIS A 217 -10.04 10.31 -1.13
N ASP A 218 -11.31 10.49 -0.79
CA ASP A 218 -12.32 10.93 -1.75
C ASP A 218 -12.09 12.39 -2.21
N ALA A 219 -11.67 13.28 -1.31
CA ALA A 219 -11.39 14.68 -1.62
C ALA A 219 -10.26 14.79 -2.65
N MET A 220 -9.13 14.11 -2.41
CA MET A 220 -8.02 14.06 -3.37
C MET A 220 -8.46 13.51 -4.72
N LYS A 221 -9.15 12.36 -4.74
CA LYS A 221 -9.60 11.76 -6.02
C LYS A 221 -10.61 12.65 -6.75
N SER A 222 -11.45 13.40 -6.03
CA SER A 222 -12.51 14.20 -6.64
C SER A 222 -12.04 15.58 -7.16
N ASP A 223 -10.95 16.14 -6.63
CA ASP A 223 -10.46 17.48 -6.96
C ASP A 223 -9.60 17.47 -8.24
N PRO A 224 -10.11 17.95 -9.40
CA PRO A 224 -9.38 17.88 -10.66
C PRO A 224 -8.14 18.80 -10.68
N ALA A 225 -8.19 19.93 -9.97
CA ALA A 225 -7.08 20.87 -9.90
C ALA A 225 -5.93 20.26 -9.11
N TYR A 226 -6.21 19.61 -7.98
CA TYR A 226 -5.21 18.87 -7.24
C TYR A 226 -4.63 17.69 -8.04
N GLN A 227 -5.48 16.94 -8.75
CA GLN A 227 -5.02 15.83 -9.58
C GLN A 227 -4.08 16.28 -10.71
N LYS A 228 -4.33 17.46 -11.29
CA LYS A 228 -3.55 17.96 -12.43
C LYS A 228 -2.31 18.74 -12.00
N ASP A 229 -2.48 19.69 -11.08
CA ASP A 229 -1.49 20.72 -10.76
C ASP A 229 -1.00 20.64 -9.30
N GLY A 230 -1.51 19.69 -8.50
CA GLY A 230 -1.06 19.46 -7.12
C GLY A 230 0.40 18.99 -7.06
N PRO A 231 1.12 19.27 -5.96
CA PRO A 231 2.51 18.83 -5.78
C PRO A 231 2.67 17.31 -5.93
N GLN A 232 3.42 16.90 -6.94
CA GLN A 232 3.67 15.50 -7.25
C GLN A 232 4.90 15.31 -8.12
N VAL A 233 5.45 14.10 -8.10
CA VAL A 233 6.51 13.64 -9.00
C VAL A 233 6.06 12.38 -9.72
N THR A 234 6.40 12.26 -11.01
CA THR A 234 6.21 11.01 -11.76
C THR A 234 7.43 10.12 -11.54
N GLN A 235 7.20 8.92 -11.03
CA GLN A 235 8.24 7.92 -10.76
C GLN A 235 8.01 6.66 -11.60
N PRO A 236 8.85 6.40 -12.62
CA PRO A 236 8.88 5.11 -13.29
C PRO A 236 9.68 4.11 -12.43
N PHE A 237 9.00 3.23 -11.69
CA PHE A 237 9.68 2.12 -11.00
C PHE A 237 10.10 1.08 -12.04
N ALA A 238 11.41 0.90 -12.21
CA ALA A 238 11.98 0.03 -13.25
C ALA A 238 11.52 -1.42 -13.11
N ALA A 239 11.52 -2.19 -14.20
CA ALA A 239 11.35 -3.63 -14.11
C ALA A 239 12.49 -4.24 -13.30
N GLY A 240 12.18 -5.22 -12.44
CA GLY A 240 13.17 -5.81 -11.54
C GLY A 240 13.53 -4.94 -10.34
N SER A 241 12.69 -3.95 -9.99
CA SER A 241 12.89 -3.10 -8.82
C SER A 241 11.85 -3.33 -7.74
N VAL A 242 12.18 -2.90 -6.52
CA VAL A 242 11.32 -2.94 -5.33
C VAL A 242 11.14 -1.54 -4.78
N TRP A 243 9.98 -1.27 -4.18
CA TRP A 243 9.78 -0.07 -3.37
C TRP A 243 8.91 -0.35 -2.16
N VAL A 244 9.12 0.45 -1.11
CA VAL A 244 8.45 0.33 0.18
C VAL A 244 7.88 1.68 0.58
N CYS A 245 6.62 1.70 1.00
CA CYS A 245 6.00 2.91 1.56
C CYS A 245 4.87 2.57 2.53
N PHE A 246 4.51 3.54 3.37
CA PHE A 246 3.25 3.53 4.09
C PHE A 246 2.15 4.12 3.19
N SER A 247 1.35 3.26 2.57
CA SER A 247 0.37 3.68 1.55
C SER A 247 -0.81 4.46 2.15
N ASP A 248 -1.02 4.39 3.47
CA ASP A 248 -1.97 5.22 4.21
C ASP A 248 -1.46 6.65 4.48
N GLN A 249 -0.18 6.94 4.17
CA GLN A 249 0.44 8.23 4.40
C GLN A 249 0.96 8.85 3.11
N THR A 250 1.65 8.07 2.28
CA THR A 250 2.19 8.51 0.98
C THR A 250 1.05 8.66 -0.04
N PRO A 251 0.73 9.88 -0.53
CA PRO A 251 -0.21 10.02 -1.63
C PRO A 251 0.38 9.42 -2.89
N HIS A 252 -0.34 8.50 -3.52
CA HIS A 252 0.15 7.76 -4.68
C HIS A 252 -0.96 7.53 -5.72
N ALA A 253 -0.54 7.36 -6.96
CA ALA A 253 -1.40 6.98 -8.08
C ALA A 253 -0.61 6.07 -9.03
N VAL A 254 -1.24 5.03 -9.57
CA VAL A 254 -0.62 4.15 -10.56
C VAL A 254 -1.11 4.53 -11.96
N MET A 255 -0.21 4.99 -12.82
CA MET A 255 -0.55 5.49 -14.16
C MET A 255 -0.53 4.40 -15.22
N SER A 256 0.45 3.50 -15.15
CA SER A 256 0.64 2.41 -16.10
C SER A 256 1.43 1.25 -15.50
N GLY A 257 1.51 0.16 -16.27
CA GLY A 257 2.34 -0.99 -15.99
C GLY A 257 1.54 -2.29 -15.79
N GLN A 258 2.27 -3.39 -15.78
CA GLN A 258 1.74 -4.76 -15.71
C GLN A 258 2.70 -5.62 -14.87
N TYR A 259 2.21 -6.71 -14.28
CA TYR A 259 2.98 -7.66 -13.48
C TYR A 259 3.61 -7.02 -12.23
N MET A 260 2.84 -7.03 -11.15
CA MET A 260 3.28 -6.49 -9.85
C MET A 260 3.00 -7.49 -8.74
N MET A 261 3.96 -7.63 -7.82
CA MET A 261 3.75 -8.28 -6.53
C MET A 261 3.61 -7.22 -5.44
N GLU A 262 2.80 -7.52 -4.43
CA GLU A 262 2.52 -6.63 -3.32
C GLU A 262 2.35 -7.42 -2.02
N GLN A 263 3.06 -7.01 -0.98
CA GLN A 263 2.88 -7.50 0.39
C GLN A 263 2.41 -6.34 1.26
N THR A 264 1.24 -6.48 1.90
CA THR A 264 0.75 -5.53 2.90
C THR A 264 1.08 -6.03 4.31
N LEU A 265 1.51 -5.13 5.19
CA LEU A 265 1.69 -5.35 6.62
C LEU A 265 0.92 -4.29 7.41
N HIS A 266 0.33 -4.69 8.52
CA HIS A 266 -0.37 -3.81 9.44
C HIS A 266 0.44 -3.63 10.72
N LEU A 267 0.60 -2.38 11.14
CA LEU A 267 1.36 -2.02 12.33
C LEU A 267 0.52 -1.04 13.17
N PRO A 268 0.33 -1.26 14.48
CA PRO A 268 -0.27 -0.24 15.33
C PRO A 268 0.57 1.04 15.32
N ALA A 269 -0.05 2.22 15.13
CA ALA A 269 0.70 3.49 15.04
C ALA A 269 1.58 3.77 16.27
N ALA A 270 1.18 3.30 17.45
CA ALA A 270 1.96 3.43 18.69
C ALA A 270 3.27 2.61 18.71
N ARG A 271 3.46 1.71 17.75
CA ARG A 271 4.63 0.80 17.63
C ARG A 271 5.63 1.25 16.56
N GLN A 272 5.38 2.38 15.92
CA GLN A 272 6.37 3.06 15.09
C GLN A 272 7.58 3.54 15.90
N TYR A 273 8.70 3.79 15.23
CA TYR A 273 9.87 4.45 15.83
C TYR A 273 9.50 5.89 16.24
N ASP A 274 8.75 6.59 15.39
CA ASP A 274 8.12 7.88 15.65
C ASP A 274 6.59 7.78 15.48
N PRO A 275 5.85 7.47 16.56
CA PRO A 275 4.38 7.49 16.54
C PRO A 275 3.78 8.85 16.16
N GLY A 276 4.52 9.95 16.35
CA GLY A 276 4.10 11.31 16.03
C GLY A 276 4.03 11.61 14.54
N ALA A 277 4.75 10.83 13.72
CA ALA A 277 4.71 10.91 12.26
C ALA A 277 3.50 10.19 11.63
N SER A 278 2.74 9.40 12.41
CA SER A 278 1.59 8.66 11.88
C SER A 278 0.46 9.59 11.38
N PRO A 279 -0.30 9.20 10.34
CA PRO A 279 -1.52 9.89 9.95
C PRO A 279 -2.48 10.11 11.12
N LEU A 280 -2.59 9.14 12.03
CA LEU A 280 -3.41 9.25 13.24
C LEU A 280 -2.94 10.41 14.13
N ALA A 281 -1.64 10.48 14.44
CA ALA A 281 -1.09 11.54 15.29
C ALA A 281 -1.20 12.92 14.63
N ILE A 282 -0.92 13.01 13.32
CA ILE A 282 -1.06 14.23 12.53
C ILE A 282 -2.51 14.72 12.57
N LEU A 283 -3.48 13.85 12.29
CA LEU A 283 -4.90 14.23 12.31
C LEU A 283 -5.37 14.63 13.71
N ARG A 284 -4.92 13.94 14.77
CA ARG A 284 -5.22 14.35 16.15
C ARG A 284 -4.68 15.74 16.46
N ARG A 285 -3.44 16.05 16.04
CA ARG A 285 -2.82 17.37 16.21
C ARG A 285 -3.58 18.45 15.45
N LEU A 286 -3.90 18.22 14.18
CA LEU A 286 -4.60 19.19 13.33
C LEU A 286 -6.05 19.44 13.76
N THR A 287 -6.71 18.44 14.35
CA THR A 287 -8.13 18.53 14.73
C THR A 287 -8.36 18.80 16.22
N GLY A 288 -7.35 18.63 17.07
CA GLY A 288 -7.45 18.79 18.52
C GLY A 288 -8.34 17.76 19.23
N ARG A 289 -8.58 16.59 18.63
CA ARG A 289 -9.57 15.59 19.09
C ARG A 289 -8.98 14.18 19.16
N VAL A 290 -9.58 13.32 19.99
CA VAL A 290 -9.33 11.87 19.95
C VAL A 290 -10.15 11.27 18.81
N LEU A 291 -9.52 10.47 17.94
CA LEU A 291 -10.12 10.03 16.66
C LEU A 291 -10.47 8.54 16.58
N THR A 292 -10.18 7.74 17.60
CA THR A 292 -10.27 6.26 17.55
C THR A 292 -11.30 5.68 18.53
N GLU A 293 -12.21 6.50 19.04
CA GLU A 293 -13.29 6.11 19.98
C GLU A 293 -14.61 5.71 19.29
#